data_AF-A0A355FSG3-F1
#
_entry.id   AF-A0A355FSG3-F1
#
_cell.length_a   1.000
_cell.length_b   1.000
_cell.length_c   1.000
_cell.angle_alpha   90.00
_cell.angle_beta   90.00
_cell.angle_gamma   90.00
#
_symmetry.space_group_name_H-M   'P 1'
#
loop_
_entity.id
_entity.type
_entity.pdbx_description
1 polymer ?
#
loop_
_entity_poly.entity_id
_entity_poly.type
_entity_poly.pdbx_seq_one_letter_code
_entity_poly.pdbx_strand_id
1 'polypeptide(L)' 'MKAHRFPKALVLLGLAGALAGWTFKLNHLMGAPTLFNCGIGLLTIGLIWWAVLLFRGSE' A
#
# COMPACT_ATOMS: atom_id res chain seq x y z
N MET A 1 -0.36 -12.90 -17.23
CA MET A 1 0.17 -11.66 -16.62
C MET A 1 1.21 -12.06 -15.57
N LYS A 2 2.43 -11.51 -15.56
CA LYS A 2 3.49 -11.91 -14.58
C LYS A 2 3.00 -11.64 -13.14
N ALA A 3 2.85 -12.68 -12.32
CA ALA A 3 2.21 -12.65 -11.00
C ALA A 3 2.76 -11.57 -10.03
N HIS A 4 4.02 -11.15 -10.20
CA HIS A 4 4.64 -10.11 -9.38
C HIS A 4 4.17 -8.66 -9.65
N ARG A 5 3.45 -8.39 -10.74
CA ARG A 5 3.05 -7.01 -11.10
C ARG A 5 1.94 -6.47 -10.19
N PHE A 6 1.00 -7.32 -9.81
CA PHE A 6 -0.15 -6.97 -8.97
C PHE A 6 0.24 -6.55 -7.53
N PRO A 7 1.07 -7.32 -6.81
CA PRO A 7 1.45 -6.93 -5.45
C PRO A 7 2.29 -5.65 -5.42
N LYS A 8 3.17 -5.43 -6.40
CA LYS A 8 3.90 -4.17 -6.53
C LYS A 8 2.97 -2.97 -6.76
N ALA A 9 1.91 -3.14 -7.56
CA ALA A 9 0.90 -2.10 -7.75
C ALA A 9 0.15 -1.79 -6.46
N LEU A 10 -0.21 -2.82 -5.68
CA LEU A 10 -0.84 -2.64 -4.35
C LEU A 10 0.08 -1.90 -3.37
N VAL A 11 1.38 -2.23 -3.34
CA VAL A 11 2.36 -1.51 -2.52
C VAL A 11 2.45 -0.04 -2.93
N LEU A 12 2.56 0.26 -4.23
CA LEU A 12 2.64 1.64 -4.72
C LEU A 12 1.36 2.43 -4.43
N LEU A 13 0.19 1.81 -4.62
CA LEU A 13 -1.10 2.43 -4.35
C LEU A 13 -1.30 2.68 -2.84
N GLY A 14 -0.91 1.72 -2.00
CA GLY A 14 -0.92 1.88 -0.55
C GLY A 14 0.03 2.98 -0.07
N LEU A 15 1.23 3.05 -0.63
CA LEU A 15 2.21 4.11 -0.33
C LEU A 15 1.67 5.49 -0.73
N ALA A 16 1.11 5.61 -1.93
CA ALA A 16 0.50 6.86 -2.40
C ALA A 16 -0.69 7.27 -1.51
N GLY A 17 -1.54 6.33 -1.11
CA GLY A 17 -2.65 6.57 -0.19
C GLY A 17 -2.19 7.00 1.21
N ALA A 18 -1.13 6.38 1.75
CA ALA A 18 -0.56 6.75 3.03
C ALA A 18 0.06 8.15 2.99
N LEU A 19 0.80 8.49 1.92
CA LEU A 19 1.35 9.83 1.73
C LEU A 19 0.26 10.89 1.56
N ALA A 20 -0.79 10.59 0.78
CA ALA A 20 -1.93 11.49 0.61
C ALA A 20 -2.72 11.67 1.92
N GLY A 21 -2.94 10.60 2.68
CA GLY A 21 -3.56 10.69 4.00
C GLY A 21 -2.72 11.49 5.00
N TRP A 22 -1.39 11.35 4.93
CA TRP A 22 -0.45 12.12 5.75
C TRP A 22 -0.50 13.60 5.41
N THR A 23 -0.44 13.98 4.13
CA THR A 23 -0.55 15.37 3.71
C THR A 23 -1.91 15.95 4.07
N PHE A 24 -2.99 15.18 3.97
CA PHE A 24 -4.32 15.61 4.41
C PHE A 24 -4.36 15.87 5.92
N LYS A 25 -3.69 15.03 6.71
CA LYS A 25 -3.61 15.19 8.18
C LYS A 25 -2.86 16.45 8.57
N LEU A 26 -1.77 16.76 7.86
CA LEU A 26 -1.00 18.00 8.06
C LEU A 26 -1.78 19.26 7.64
N ASN A 27 -2.70 19.13 6.68
CA ASN A 27 -3.51 20.24 6.18
C ASN A 27 -4.90 20.33 6.84
N HIS A 28 -5.15 19.57 7.92
CA HIS A 28 -6.45 19.49 8.60
C HIS A 28 -7.64 19.20 7.66
N LEU A 29 -7.38 18.48 6.57
CA LEU A 29 -8.39 18.11 5.59
C LEU A 29 -9.26 16.97 6.14
N MET A 30 -10.55 17.05 5.85
CA MET A 30 -11.53 16.07 6.32
C MET A 30 -11.24 14.68 5.73
N GLY A 31 -11.39 13.63 6.54
CA GLY A 31 -11.14 12.24 6.09
C GLY A 31 -9.66 11.81 6.07
N ALA A 32 -8.73 12.67 6.50
CA ALA A 32 -7.32 12.32 6.68
C ALA A 32 -7.05 10.98 7.41
N PRO A 33 -7.66 10.69 8.58
CA PRO A 33 -7.41 9.42 9.27
C PRO A 33 -7.90 8.22 8.47
N THR A 34 -9.04 8.34 7.78
CA THR A 34 -9.60 7.26 6.95
C THR A 34 -8.71 6.98 5.74
N LEU A 35 -8.28 8.02 5.02
CA LEU A 35 -7.42 7.89 3.84
C LEU A 35 -6.05 7.31 4.22
N PHE A 36 -5.46 7.79 5.32
CA PHE A 36 -4.20 7.28 5.83
C PHE A 36 -4.30 5.79 6.22
N ASN A 37 -5.31 5.42 7.02
CA ASN A 37 -5.49 4.03 7.47
C ASN A 37 -5.76 3.08 6.29
N CYS A 38 -6.54 3.51 5.30
CA CYS A 38 -6.80 2.73 4.09
C CYS A 38 -5.51 2.53 3.26
N GLY A 39 -4.71 3.59 3.10
CA GLY A 39 -3.41 3.52 2.44
C GLY A 39 -2.44 2.56 3.14
N ILE A 40 -2.33 2.66 4.47
CA ILE A 40 -1.51 1.73 5.27
C ILE A 40 -2.01 0.29 5.14
N GLY A 41 -3.32 0.05 5.20
CA GLY A 41 -3.89 -1.29 5.02
C GLY A 41 -3.54 -1.91 3.66
N LEU A 42 -3.71 -1.15 2.58
CA LEU A 42 -3.34 -1.57 1.22
C LEU A 42 -1.83 -1.84 1.08
N LEU A 43 -1.00 -0.98 1.68
CA LEU A 43 0.45 -1.16 1.71
C LEU A 43 0.83 -2.47 2.39
N THR A 44 0.26 -2.75 3.56
CA THR A 44 0.54 -3.97 4.33
C THR A 44 0.13 -5.22 3.54
N ILE A 45 -1.07 -5.25 2.95
CA ILE A 45 -1.53 -6.38 2.13
C ILE A 45 -0.60 -6.58 0.92
N GLY A 46 -0.23 -5.49 0.24
CA GLY A 46 0.68 -5.53 -0.90
C GLY A 46 2.06 -6.08 -0.53
N LEU A 47 2.63 -5.65 0.61
CA LEU A 47 3.92 -6.12 1.10
C LEU A 47 3.91 -7.59 1.50
N ILE A 48 2.89 -8.03 2.24
CA ILE A 48 2.75 -9.44 2.64
C ILE A 48 2.66 -10.33 1.40
N TRP A 49 1.80 -9.97 0.45
CA TRP A 49 1.66 -10.74 -0.79
C TRP A 49 2.96 -10.73 -1.59
N TRP A 50 3.61 -9.57 -1.73
CA TRP A 50 4.88 -9.48 -2.43
C TRP A 50 5.95 -10.37 -1.79
N ALA A 51 6.06 -10.36 -0.46
CA ALA A 51 6.98 -11.20 0.30
C ALA A 51 6.68 -12.69 0.08
N VAL A 52 5.42 -13.11 0.15
CA VAL A 52 5.01 -14.50 -0.12
C VAL A 52 5.44 -14.94 -1.53
N LEU A 53 5.24 -14.09 -2.54
CA LEU A 53 5.70 -14.42 -3.90
C LEU A 53 7.21 -14.44 -4.03
N LEU A 54 7.93 -13.61 -3.28
CA LEU A 54 9.39 -13.60 -3.27
C LEU A 54 9.93 -14.92 -2.72
N PHE A 55 9.40 -15.38 -1.58
CA PHE A 55 9.80 -16.67 -1.00
C PHE A 55 9.42 -17.86 -1.88
N ARG A 56 8.25 -17.84 -2.53
CA ARG A 56 7.82 -18.91 -3.45
C ARG A 56 8.55 -18.94 -4.79
N GLY A 57 9.14 -17.82 -5.21
CA GLY A 57 9.93 -17.73 -6.44
C GLY A 57 11.44 -17.90 -6.21
N SER A 58 11.85 -18.15 -4.97
CA SER A 58 13.24 -18.34 -4.54
C SER A 58 13.63 -19.81 -4.43
N GLU A 59 12.75 -20.73 -4.83
CA GLU A 59 12.97 -22.18 -4.92
C GLU A 59 13.33 -22.60 -6.35
#